data_AF-A0A7X6XCF0-F1
#
_entry.id   AF-A0A7X6XCF0-F1
#
_cell.length_a   1.000
_cell.length_b   1.000
_cell.length_c   1.000
_cell.angle_alpha   90.00
_cell.angle_beta   90.00
_cell.angle_gamma   90.00
#
_symmetry.space_group_name_H-M   'P 1'
#
loop_
_entity.id
_entity.type
_entity.pdbx_description
1 polymer ?
#
loop_
_entity_poly.entity_id
_entity_poly.type
_entity_poly.pdbx_seq_one_letter_code
_entity_poly.pdbx_strand_id
1 'polypeptide(L)' 'MKKKIEKLCELIFSIGLLLALAGSVIVFLLLVASLIIGSESLAVFASGKLMPIFIQISAVALGGGLISMYVSGEHELTID' A
#
# COMPACT_ATOMS: atom_id res chain seq x y z
N MET A 1 1.10 23.23 -13.59
CA MET A 1 1.76 22.54 -12.46
C MET A 1 0.85 21.48 -11.84
N LYS A 2 -0.45 21.77 -11.60
CA LYS A 2 -1.48 20.79 -11.15
C LYS A 2 -1.41 19.43 -11.89
N LYS A 3 -1.45 19.41 -13.24
CA LYS A 3 -1.30 18.18 -14.06
C LYS A 3 -0.01 17.36 -13.86
N LYS A 4 1.10 17.97 -13.45
CA LYS A 4 2.35 17.24 -13.17
C LYS A 4 2.31 16.58 -11.80
N ILE A 5 1.69 17.25 -10.82
CA ILE A 5 1.49 16.74 -9.46
C ILE A 5 0.51 15.58 -9.48
N GLU A 6 -0.61 15.73 -10.20
CA GLU A 6 -1.60 14.68 -10.43
C GLU A 6 -0.98 13.41 -10.99
N LYS A 7 -0.24 13.49 -12.11
CA LYS A 7 0.46 12.32 -12.68
C LYS A 7 1.45 11.68 -11.73
N LEU A 8 2.14 12.47 -10.91
CA LEU A 8 3.10 11.94 -9.94
C LEU A 8 2.37 11.20 -8.81
N CYS A 9 1.29 11.78 -8.29
CA CYS A 9 0.44 11.20 -7.25
C CYS A 9 -0.24 9.91 -7.73
N GLU A 10 -0.76 9.90 -8.96
CA GLU A 10 -1.38 8.73 -9.59
C GLU A 10 -0.38 7.58 -9.80
N LEU A 11 0.85 7.91 -10.19
CA LEU A 11 1.95 6.94 -10.34
C LEU A 11 2.38 6.36 -8.99
N ILE A 12 2.53 7.20 -7.96
CA ILE A 12 2.83 6.76 -6.58
C ILE A 12 1.71 5.86 -6.05
N PHE A 13 0.45 6.25 -6.26
CA PHE A 13 -0.71 5.45 -5.87
C PHE A 13 -0.70 4.09 -6.57
N SER A 14 -0.52 4.07 -7.90
CA SER A 14 -0.57 2.83 -8.69
C SER A 14 0.55 1.86 -8.33
N ILE A 15 1.80 2.35 -8.21
CA ILE A 15 2.93 1.51 -7.80
C ILE A 15 2.75 1.02 -6.36
N GLY A 16 2.33 1.91 -5.47
CA GLY A 16 2.10 1.56 -4.08
C GLY A 16 0.99 0.54 -3.89
N LEU A 17 -0.11 0.65 -4.65
CA LEU A 17 -1.20 -0.32 -4.66
C LEU A 17 -0.73 -1.70 -5.17
N LEU A 18 0.09 -1.71 -6.23
CA LEU A 18 0.65 -2.95 -6.78
C LEU A 18 1.56 -3.63 -5.74
N LEU A 19 2.43 -2.87 -5.07
CA LEU A 19 3.29 -3.38 -4.01
C LEU A 19 2.50 -3.87 -2.80
N ALA A 20 1.40 -3.20 -2.44
CA ALA A 20 0.52 -3.62 -1.36
C ALA A 20 -0.17 -4.96 -1.67
N LEU A 21 -0.70 -5.12 -2.88
CA LEU A 21 -1.32 -6.36 -3.34
C LEU A 21 -0.29 -7.50 -3.38
N ALA A 22 0.87 -7.30 -3.99
CA ALA A 22 1.93 -8.29 -4.02
C ALA A 22 2.40 -8.67 -2.61
N GLY A 23 2.58 -7.67 -1.73
CA GLY A 23 2.95 -7.87 -0.34
C GLY A 23 1.95 -8.69 0.46
N SER A 24 0.65 -8.45 0.25
CA SER A 24 -0.41 -9.21 0.92
C SER A 24 -0.37 -10.70 0.59
N VAL A 25 -0.09 -11.06 -0.68
CA VAL A 25 0.07 -12.45 -1.11
C VAL A 25 1.29 -13.09 -0.46
N ILE A 26 2.42 -12.38 -0.41
CA ILE A 26 3.64 -12.88 0.24
C ILE A 26 3.40 -13.16 1.73
N VAL A 27 2.77 -12.21 2.44
CA VAL A 27 2.43 -12.36 3.86
C VAL A 27 1.50 -13.56 4.06
N PHE A 28 0.49 -13.72 3.21
CA PHE A 28 -0.42 -14.86 3.26
C PHE A 28 0.32 -16.19 3.07
N LEU A 29 1.20 -16.29 2.07
CA LEU A 29 1.99 -17.50 1.84
C LEU A 29 2.90 -17.85 3.02
N LEU A 30 3.50 -16.84 3.68
CA LEU A 30 4.32 -17.07 4.88
C LEU A 30 3.50 -17.60 6.05
N LEU A 31 2.27 -17.08 6.24
CA LEU A 31 1.36 -17.60 7.27
C LEU A 31 0.92 -19.03 6.97
N VAL A 32 0.60 -19.35 5.72
CA VAL A 32 0.27 -20.72 5.31
C VAL A 32 1.47 -21.66 5.48
N ALA A 33 2.67 -21.24 5.08
CA ALA A 33 3.89 -22.02 5.27
C ALA A 33 4.19 -22.26 6.75
N SER A 34 3.99 -21.25 7.60
CA SER A 34 4.10 -21.36 9.06
C SER A 34 3.19 -22.45 9.63
N LEU A 35 1.94 -22.51 9.16
CA LEU A 35 0.97 -23.54 9.55
C LEU A 35 1.37 -24.94 9.08
N ILE A 36 1.83 -25.10 7.84
CA ILE A 36 2.22 -26.40 7.28
C ILE A 36 3.47 -26.96 7.98
N ILE A 37 4.45 -26.10 8.25
CA ILE A 37 5.71 -26.48 8.92
C ILE A 37 5.48 -26.69 10.43
N GLY A 38 4.42 -26.11 10.99
CA GLY A 38 4.19 -26.08 12.44
C GLY A 38 5.16 -25.18 13.19
N SER A 39 5.71 -24.15 12.52
CA SER A 39 6.71 -23.23 13.08
C SER A 39 6.16 -21.81 13.15
N GLU A 40 6.04 -21.26 14.35
CA GLU A 40 5.53 -19.90 14.60
C GLU A 40 6.49 -18.80 14.14
N SER A 41 7.78 -19.10 13.97
CA SER A 41 8.83 -18.14 13.57
C SER A 41 8.47 -17.36 12.30
N LEU A 42 7.91 -18.05 11.31
CA LEU A 42 7.50 -17.46 10.03
C LEU A 42 6.29 -16.54 10.21
N ALA A 43 5.33 -16.91 11.06
CA ALA A 43 4.18 -16.07 11.36
C ALA A 43 4.58 -14.82 12.15
N VAL A 44 5.47 -14.95 13.13
CA VAL A 44 6.00 -13.82 13.93
C VAL A 44 6.83 -12.88 13.04
N PHE A 45 7.60 -13.39 12.08
CA PHE A 45 8.31 -12.56 11.12
C PHE A 45 7.36 -11.84 10.17
N ALA A 46 6.34 -12.54 9.64
CA ALA A 46 5.35 -11.97 8.74
C ALA A 46 4.54 -10.86 9.42
N SER A 47 4.05 -11.10 10.64
CA SER A 47 3.25 -10.12 11.39
C SER A 47 4.09 -9.00 12.01
N GLY A 48 5.29 -9.30 12.51
CA GLY A 48 6.12 -8.35 13.23
C GLY A 48 6.98 -7.43 12.36
N LYS A 49 7.34 -7.86 11.14
CA LYS A 49 8.22 -7.08 10.25
C LYS A 49 7.58 -6.76 8.91
N LEU A 50 7.06 -7.76 8.20
CA LEU A 50 6.58 -7.54 6.84
C LEU A 50 5.25 -6.78 6.79
N MET A 51 4.26 -7.16 7.60
CA MET A 51 2.97 -6.46 7.65
C MET A 51 3.13 -4.95 7.93
N PRO A 52 3.87 -4.49 8.96
CA PRO A 52 4.07 -3.07 9.20
C PRO A 52 4.67 -2.31 8.01
N ILE A 53 5.65 -2.90 7.32
CA ILE A 53 6.28 -2.29 6.14
C ILE A 53 5.26 -2.12 5.02
N PHE A 54 4.50 -3.16 4.69
CA PHE A 54 3.49 -3.09 3.64
C PHE A 54 2.35 -2.11 3.98
N ILE A 55 1.95 -2.03 5.26
CA ILE A 55 0.96 -1.05 5.73
C ILE A 55 1.49 0.37 5.56
N GLN A 56 2.75 0.64 5.93
CA GLN A 56 3.36 1.96 5.77
C GLN A 56 3.45 2.37 4.29
N ILE A 57 3.86 1.46 3.40
CA ILE A 57 3.88 1.71 1.95
C ILE A 57 2.47 2.00 1.43
N SER A 58 1.48 1.23 1.89
CA SER A 58 0.08 1.42 1.51
C SER A 58 -0.47 2.76 1.97
N ALA A 59 -0.11 3.21 3.17
CA ALA A 59 -0.50 4.51 3.70
C ALA A 59 0.05 5.66 2.84
N VAL A 60 1.32 5.58 2.42
CA VAL A 60 1.92 6.58 1.51
C VAL A 60 1.24 6.56 0.14
N ALA A 61 0.94 5.38 -0.39
CA ALA A 61 0.23 5.22 -1.66
C ALA A 61 -1.16 5.86 -1.60
N LEU A 62 -1.95 5.52 -0.58
CA LEU A 62 -3.28 6.08 -0.33
C LEU A 62 -3.22 7.60 -0.15
N GLY A 63 -2.23 8.10 0.59
CA GLY A 63 -2.00 9.55 0.71
C GLY A 63 -1.78 10.22 -0.65
N GLY A 64 -0.99 9.60 -1.53
CA GLY A 64 -0.81 10.06 -2.91
C GLY A 64 -2.12 10.07 -3.71
N GLY A 65 -2.90 9.00 -3.63
CA GLY A 65 -4.20 8.90 -4.31
C GLY A 65 -5.22 9.94 -3.81
N LEU A 66 -5.27 10.17 -2.49
CA LEU A 66 -6.12 11.20 -1.89
C LEU A 66 -5.70 12.60 -2.37
N ILE A 67 -4.40 12.93 -2.33
CA ILE A 67 -3.89 14.21 -2.82
C ILE A 67 -4.28 14.40 -4.31
N SER A 68 -4.20 13.34 -5.12
CA SER A 68 -4.65 13.40 -6.51
C SER A 68 -6.13 13.76 -6.60
N MET A 69 -7.02 13.09 -5.84
CA MET A 69 -8.46 13.40 -5.84
C MET A 69 -8.77 14.85 -5.45
N TYR A 70 -8.08 15.40 -4.45
CA TYR A 70 -8.27 16.79 -4.02
C TYR A 70 -7.75 17.81 -5.04
N VAL A 71 -6.77 17.45 -5.87
CA VAL A 71 -6.20 18.33 -6.91
C VAL A 71 -6.98 18.25 -8.23
N SER A 72 -7.55 17.09 -8.56
CA SER A 72 -8.23 16.83 -9.83
C SER A 72 -9.68 17.33 -9.88
N GLY A 73 -10.25 17.83 -8.78
CA GLY A 73 -11.62 18.37 -8.78
C GLY A 73 -12.73 17.32 -8.57
N GLU A 74 -12.38 16.05 -8.40
CA GLU A 74 -13.35 14.94 -8.30
C GLU A 74 -13.90 14.70 -6.88
N HIS A 75 -13.57 15.57 -5.93
CA HIS A 75 -14.05 15.52 -4.56
C HIS A 75 -14.80 16.80 -4.20
N GLU A 76 -15.91 16.70 -3.47
CA GLU A 76 -16.81 17.84 -3.15
C GLU A 76 -16.12 19.00 -2.41
N LEU A 77 -14.96 18.74 -1.78
CA LEU A 77 -14.12 19.70 -1.05
C LEU A 77 -12.85 20.11 -1.83
N THR A 78 -12.89 20.05 -3.16
CA THR A 78 -11.70 20.32 -3.98
C THR A 78 -11.23 21.76 -3.87
N ILE A 79 -9.91 21.91 -3.84
CA ILE A 79 -9.24 23.19 -3.60
C ILE A 79 -9.17 23.96 -4.92
N ASP A 80 -9.93 25.05 -5.01
CA ASP A 80 -9.85 26.03 -6.11
C ASP A 80 -8.45 26.64 -6.23
#